data_AF-A0A9E5WRZ6-F1
#
_entry.id   AF-A0A9E5WRZ6-F1
#
_cell.length_a   1.000
_cell.length_b   1.000
_cell.length_c   1.000
_cell.angle_alpha   90.00
_cell.angle_beta   90.00
_cell.angle_gamma   90.00
#
_symmetry.space_group_name_H-M   'P 1'
#
loop_
_entity.id
_entity.type
_entity.pdbx_description
1 polymer ?
#
loop_
_entity_poly.entity_id
_entity_poly.type
_entity_poly.pdbx_seq_one_letter_code
_entity_poly.pdbx_strand_id
1 'polypeptide(L)'
;MTDFDATVLNQHPEWRHVLEAYRALQEQAEQQRAKSERDQDGEVWLPRLAQVDGVPAEKMAAIHGKLIALGWLQFQLQGRNDGVLYRLSPDGRRALESSERVENETGQLVQSA
;
A
#
# COMPACT_ATOMS: atom_id res chain seq x y z
N MET A 1 -17.04 5.38 -3.50
CA MET A 1 -15.92 6.31 -3.75
C MET A 1 -14.75 5.64 -4.48
N THR A 2 -14.89 4.36 -4.86
CA THR A 2 -13.82 3.50 -5.44
C THR A 2 -13.32 3.93 -6.82
N ASP A 3 -14.17 4.52 -7.66
CA ASP A 3 -13.78 4.85 -9.05
C ASP A 3 -12.84 6.06 -9.11
N PHE A 4 -13.00 6.99 -8.17
CA PHE A 4 -12.08 8.11 -8.00
C PHE A 4 -10.70 7.62 -7.53
N ASP A 5 -10.68 6.75 -6.52
CA ASP A 5 -9.44 6.18 -5.97
C ASP A 5 -8.65 5.41 -7.04
N ALA A 6 -9.35 4.60 -7.85
CA ALA A 6 -8.77 3.89 -8.99
C ALA A 6 -8.19 4.84 -10.04
N THR A 7 -8.91 5.93 -10.36
CA THR A 7 -8.43 6.94 -11.32
C THR A 7 -7.16 7.62 -10.83
N VAL A 8 -7.10 7.98 -9.55
CA VAL A 8 -5.92 8.60 -8.93
C VAL A 8 -4.71 7.67 -8.99
N LEU A 9 -4.89 6.38 -8.69
CA LEU A 9 -3.80 5.41 -8.76
C LEU A 9 -3.31 5.17 -10.20
N ASN A 10 -4.22 5.13 -11.17
CA ASN A 10 -3.84 4.98 -12.58
C ASN A 10 -3.04 6.19 -13.10
N GLN A 11 -3.27 7.40 -12.56
CA GLN A 11 -2.50 8.59 -12.89
C GLN A 11 -1.13 8.64 -12.19
N HIS A 12 -0.94 7.85 -11.14
CA HIS A 12 0.25 7.83 -10.30
C HIS A 12 0.75 6.39 -10.08
N PRO A 13 1.32 5.74 -11.12
CA PRO A 13 1.79 4.36 -11.02
C PRO A 13 2.83 4.17 -9.92
N GLU A 14 3.64 5.17 -9.61
CA GLU A 14 4.59 5.10 -8.50
C GLU A 14 3.93 5.04 -7.12
N TRP A 15 2.70 5.57 -6.95
CA TRP A 15 1.96 5.45 -5.69
C TRP A 15 1.38 4.06 -5.54
N ARG A 16 0.89 3.51 -6.65
CA ARG A 16 0.41 2.13 -6.72
C ARG A 16 1.52 1.15 -6.34
N HIS A 17 2.71 1.27 -6.92
CA HIS A 17 3.85 0.41 -6.58
C HIS A 17 4.19 0.47 -5.08
N VAL A 18 4.14 1.65 -4.45
CA VAL A 18 4.40 1.77 -3.01
C VAL A 18 3.32 1.08 -2.18
N LEU A 19 2.04 1.24 -2.53
CA LEU A 19 0.95 0.56 -1.84
C LEU A 19 1.00 -0.96 -2.03
N GLU A 20 1.33 -1.44 -3.22
CA GLU A 20 1.53 -2.86 -3.52
C GLU A 20 2.70 -3.45 -2.70
N ALA A 21 3.80 -2.71 -2.57
CA ALA A 21 4.93 -3.12 -1.74
C ALA A 21 4.54 -3.24 -0.25
N TYR A 22 3.77 -2.29 0.27
CA TYR A 22 3.24 -2.37 1.64
C TYR A 22 2.25 -3.54 1.80
N ARG A 23 1.36 -3.77 0.82
CA ARG A 23 0.43 -4.91 0.81
C ARG A 23 1.19 -6.23 0.93
N ALA A 24 2.18 -6.44 0.05
CA ALA A 24 2.97 -7.65 0.01
C ALA A 24 3.75 -7.89 1.31
N LEU A 25 4.38 -6.83 1.86
CA LEU A 25 5.12 -6.94 3.11
C LEU A 25 4.20 -7.23 4.31
N GLN A 26 3.00 -6.64 4.33
CA GLN A 26 2.01 -6.89 5.38
C GLN A 26 1.52 -8.34 5.32
N GLU A 27 1.18 -8.84 4.15
CA GLU A 27 0.73 -10.22 3.95
C GLU A 27 1.82 -11.24 4.33
N GLN A 28 3.09 -10.95 4.01
CA GLN A 28 4.22 -11.78 4.43
C GLN A 28 4.36 -11.82 5.96
N ALA A 29 4.25 -10.66 6.63
CA ALA A 29 4.34 -10.58 8.09
C ALA A 29 3.14 -11.24 8.79
N GLU A 30 1.93 -11.09 8.25
CA GLU A 30 0.72 -11.78 8.71
C GLU A 30 0.89 -13.31 8.59
N GLN A 31 1.38 -13.81 7.46
CA GLN A 31 1.64 -15.24 7.26
C GLN A 31 2.72 -15.79 8.21
N GLN A 32 3.77 -15.01 8.50
CA GLN A 32 4.81 -15.40 9.44
C GLN A 32 4.29 -15.45 10.89
N ARG A 33 3.41 -14.51 11.26
CA ARG A 33 2.72 -14.52 12.56
C ARG A 33 1.74 -15.67 12.69
N ALA A 34 0.95 -15.96 11.66
CA ALA A 34 0.01 -17.09 11.68
C ALA A 34 0.69 -18.46 11.91
N LYS A 35 1.97 -18.58 11.52
CA LYS A 35 2.79 -19.77 11.79
C LYS A 35 3.38 -19.79 13.21
N SER A 36 3.29 -18.68 13.94
CA SER A 36 3.77 -18.53 15.32
C SER A 36 2.58 -18.58 16.29
N GLU A 37 2.60 -19.46 17.29
CA GLU A 37 1.54 -19.55 18.32
C GLU A 37 1.47 -18.33 19.26
N ARG A 38 2.36 -17.35 19.08
CA ARG A 38 2.44 -16.14 19.89
C ARG A 38 1.84 -14.96 19.12
N ASP A 39 0.80 -14.38 19.72
CA ASP A 39 0.14 -13.12 19.32
C ASP A 39 -0.58 -13.13 17.95
N GLN A 40 -1.86 -13.53 17.98
CA GLN A 40 -2.73 -13.59 16.80
C GLN A 40 -3.65 -12.37 16.64
N ASP A 41 -3.79 -11.52 17.66
CA ASP A 41 -4.84 -10.46 17.70
C ASP A 41 -4.32 -9.04 17.43
N GLY A 42 -3.05 -8.88 17.01
CA GLY A 42 -2.43 -7.57 16.81
C GLY A 42 -2.34 -7.12 15.35
N GLU A 43 -2.56 -5.83 15.10
CA GLU A 43 -2.29 -5.20 13.80
C GLU A 43 -0.82 -5.35 13.39
N VAL A 44 -0.58 -5.51 12.08
CA VAL A 44 0.77 -5.59 11.52
C VAL A 44 1.26 -4.21 11.13
N TRP A 45 2.26 -3.75 11.87
CA TRP A 45 2.96 -2.49 11.63
C TRP A 45 4.37 -2.79 11.10
N LEU A 46 4.76 -2.08 10.05
CA LEU A 46 5.95 -2.35 9.25
C LEU A 46 6.95 -1.20 9.35
N PRO A 47 8.26 -1.47 9.23
CA PRO A 47 9.23 -0.39 9.07
C PRO A 47 8.94 0.38 7.77
N ARG A 48 9.38 1.64 7.73
CA ARG A 48 9.29 2.46 6.53
C ARG A 48 10.05 1.83 5.37
N LEU A 49 9.40 1.67 4.22
CA LEU A 49 10.07 1.28 2.99
C LEU A 49 10.96 2.42 2.49
N ALA A 50 12.27 2.19 2.43
CA ALA A 50 13.24 3.14 1.91
C ALA A 50 13.35 3.10 0.38
N GLN A 51 13.04 1.96 -0.23
CA GLN A 51 13.12 1.72 -1.67
C GLN A 51 11.97 0.81 -2.09
N VAL A 52 11.45 1.05 -3.29
CA VAL A 52 10.45 0.22 -3.97
C VAL A 52 10.85 0.16 -5.44
N ASP A 53 10.77 -1.02 -6.04
CA ASP A 53 11.13 -1.22 -7.44
C ASP A 53 10.26 -0.33 -8.35
N GLY A 54 10.91 0.30 -9.34
CA GLY A 54 10.25 1.26 -10.23
C GLY A 54 9.92 2.62 -9.59
N VAL A 55 10.35 2.89 -8.36
CA VAL A 55 10.13 4.17 -7.66
C VAL A 55 11.47 4.82 -7.28
N PRO A 56 11.77 6.04 -7.77
CA PRO A 56 12.98 6.76 -7.38
C PRO A 56 13.02 7.03 -5.87
N ALA A 57 14.17 6.77 -5.23
CA ALA A 57 14.34 6.87 -3.78
C ALA A 57 14.03 8.27 -3.24
N GLU A 58 14.37 9.31 -4.00
CA GLU A 58 14.10 10.72 -3.67
C GLU A 58 12.61 11.05 -3.64
N LYS A 59 11.77 10.30 -4.38
CA LYS A 59 10.31 10.48 -4.38
C LYS A 59 9.63 9.77 -3.21
N MET A 60 10.28 8.80 -2.59
CA MET A 60 9.68 7.96 -1.54
C MET A 60 9.08 8.81 -0.41
N ALA A 61 9.80 9.82 0.09
CA ALA A 61 9.30 10.68 1.17
C ALA A 61 8.00 11.42 0.79
N ALA A 62 7.97 12.00 -0.41
CA ALA A 62 6.79 12.71 -0.90
C ALA A 62 5.60 11.76 -1.13
N ILE A 63 5.86 10.56 -1.68
CA ILE A 63 4.81 9.57 -1.92
C ILE A 63 4.18 9.10 -0.60
N HIS A 64 4.99 8.77 0.42
CA HIS A 64 4.46 8.42 1.75
C HIS A 64 3.56 9.51 2.31
N GLY A 65 3.99 10.78 2.24
CA GLY A 65 3.19 11.91 2.73
C GLY A 65 1.84 12.01 2.03
N LYS A 66 1.81 11.82 0.70
CA LYS A 66 0.55 11.84 -0.07
C LYS A 66 -0.36 10.67 0.28
N LEU A 67 0.18 9.45 0.38
CA LEU A 67 -0.59 8.26 0.74
C LEU A 67 -1.17 8.36 2.16
N ILE A 68 -0.45 9.00 3.09
CA ILE A 68 -0.97 9.32 4.43
C ILE A 68 -2.09 10.35 4.34
N ALA A 69 -1.91 11.43 3.59
CA ALA A 69 -2.92 12.47 3.43
C ALA A 69 -4.22 11.95 2.80
N LEU A 70 -4.12 10.95 1.92
CA LEU A 70 -5.26 10.25 1.31
C LEU A 70 -5.91 9.21 2.23
N GLY A 71 -5.31 8.92 3.39
CA GLY A 71 -5.78 7.88 4.31
C GLY A 71 -5.49 6.46 3.84
N TRP A 72 -4.71 6.27 2.77
CA TRP A 72 -4.36 4.96 2.20
C TRP A 72 -3.18 4.31 2.92
N LEU A 73 -2.33 5.11 3.57
CA LEU A 73 -1.25 4.64 4.42
C LEU A 73 -1.39 5.24 5.82
N GLN A 74 -1.27 4.42 6.84
CA GLN A 74 -1.25 4.86 8.24
C GLN A 74 0.18 4.84 8.76
N PHE A 75 0.44 5.67 9.77
CA PHE A 75 1.71 5.69 10.48
C PHE A 75 1.50 5.79 11.99
N GLN A 76 2.44 5.26 12.76
CA GLN A 76 2.52 5.47 14.20
C GLN A 76 3.96 5.65 14.65
N LEU A 77 4.16 6.35 15.76
CA LEU A 77 5.48 6.56 16.35
C LEU A 77 5.84 5.37 17.24
N GLN A 78 7.01 4.78 17.04
CA GLN A 78 7.56 3.78 17.94
C GLN A 78 8.42 4.50 18.99
N GLY A 79 7.83 4.78 20.16
CA GLY A 79 8.53 5.42 21.27
C GLY A 79 9.20 6.76 20.93
N ARG A 80 10.14 7.21 21.77
CA ARG A 80 10.89 8.46 21.55
C ARG A 80 12.07 8.32 20.59
N ASN A 81 12.59 7.10 20.38
CA ASN A 81 13.83 6.85 19.63
C ASN A 81 13.70 5.80 18.49
N ASP A 82 12.56 5.10 18.35
CA ASP A 82 12.50 3.89 17.50
C ASP A 82 11.86 4.13 16.12
N GLY A 83 11.72 5.39 15.70
CA GLY A 83 11.31 5.74 14.35
C GLY A 83 9.79 5.67 14.11
N VAL A 84 9.41 5.52 12.84
CA VAL A 84 8.01 5.54 12.38
C VAL A 84 7.67 4.20 11.74
N LEU A 85 6.58 3.61 12.21
CA LEU A 85 5.99 2.41 11.63
C LEU A 85 4.83 2.78 10.71
N TYR A 86 4.60 1.95 9.72
CA TYR A 86 3.63 2.16 8.66
C TYR A 86 2.73 0.95 8.49
N ARG A 87 1.53 1.18 7.97
CA ARG A 87 0.57 0.12 7.66
C ARG A 87 -0.32 0.53 6.50
N LEU A 88 -0.60 -0.41 5.60
CA LEU A 88 -1.62 -0.22 4.58
C LEU A 88 -3.00 -0.18 5.23
N SER A 89 -3.76 0.88 5.02
CA SER A 89 -5.11 0.99 5.60
C SER A 89 -6.12 0.12 4.82
N PRO A 90 -7.29 -0.19 5.40
CA PRO A 90 -8.38 -0.81 4.67
C PRO A 90 -8.82 -0.01 3.43
N ASP A 91 -8.78 1.33 3.50
CA ASP A 91 -9.08 2.21 2.36
C ASP A 91 -8.01 2.09 1.26
N GLY A 92 -6.73 2.06 1.64
CA GLY A 92 -5.63 1.85 0.68
C GLY A 92 -5.72 0.50 -0.02
N ARG A 93 -6.13 -0.55 0.70
CA ARG A 93 -6.39 -1.88 0.11
C ARG A 93 -7.54 -1.84 -0.89
N ARG A 94 -8.67 -1.21 -0.54
CA ARG A 94 -9.82 -1.04 -1.46
C ARG A 94 -9.46 -0.22 -2.70
N ALA A 95 -8.62 0.80 -2.55
CA ALA A 95 -8.15 1.62 -3.66
C ALA A 95 -7.34 0.78 -4.66
N LEU A 96 -6.42 -0.08 -4.18
CA LEU A 96 -5.68 -1.02 -5.03
C LEU A 96 -6.60 -1.99 -5.77
N GLU A 97 -7.51 -2.65 -5.05
CA GLU A 97 -8.47 -3.61 -5.63
C GLU A 97 -9.35 -2.95 -6.71
N SER A 98 -9.73 -1.70 -6.50
CA SER A 98 -10.52 -0.93 -7.48
C SER A 98 -9.70 -0.59 -8.72
N SER A 99 -8.42 -0.21 -8.56
CA SER A 99 -7.49 0.08 -9.66
C SER A 99 -7.21 -1.19 -10.49
N GLU A 100 -6.97 -2.33 -9.84
CA GLU A 100 -6.79 -3.63 -10.49
C GLU A 100 -8.02 -4.04 -11.32
N ARG A 101 -9.24 -3.81 -10.80
CA ARG A 101 -10.48 -4.10 -11.54
C ARG A 101 -10.60 -3.25 -12.81
N VAL A 102 -10.36 -1.94 -12.71
CA VAL A 102 -10.44 -1.01 -13.85
C VAL A 102 -9.41 -1.34 -14.93
N GLU A 103 -8.20 -1.74 -14.54
CA GLU A 103 -7.19 -2.23 -15.50
C GLU A 103 -7.65 -3.48 -16.25
N ASN A 104 -8.22 -4.46 -15.53
CA ASN A 104 -8.71 -5.70 -16.13
C ASN A 104 -9.89 -5.47 -17.09
N GLU A 105 -10.81 -4.57 -16.74
CA GLU A 105 -11.95 -4.19 -17.59
C GLU A 105 -11.49 -3.47 -18.86
N THR A 106 -10.51 -2.57 -18.75
CA THR A 106 -9.93 -1.85 -19.89
C THR A 106 -9.18 -2.82 -20.81
N GLY A 107 -8.43 -3.77 -20.25
CA GLY A 107 -7.71 -4.79 -21.01
C GLY A 107 -8.63 -5.72 -21.83
N GLN A 108 -9.80 -6.07 -21.31
CA GLN A 108 -10.78 -6.90 -22.03
C GLN A 108 -11.46 -6.17 -23.19
N LEU A 109 -11.72 -4.87 -23.07
CA LEU A 109 -12.32 -4.07 -24.15
C LEU A 109 -11.36 -3.90 -25.33
N VAL A 110 -10.05 -3.72 -25.08
CA VAL A 110 -9.03 -3.58 -26.14
C VAL A 110 -8.79 -4.90 -26.87
N GLN A 111 -8.95 -6.05 -26.20
CA GLN A 111 -8.79 -7.38 -26.82
C GLN A 111 -10.02 -7.85 -27.61
N SER A 112 -11.17 -7.20 -27.43
CA SER A 112 -12.45 -7.56 -28.08
C SER A 112 -12.80 -6.65 -29.27
N ALA A 113 -11.92 -5.71 -29.63
CA ALA A 113 -12.06 -4.75 -30.73
C ALA A 113 -11.06 -5.06 -31.84
#